data_AF-A0A954GXI1-F1
#
_entry.id   AF-A0A954GXI1-F1
#
_cell.length_a   1.000
_cell.length_b   1.000
_cell.length_c   1.000
_cell.angle_alpha   90.00
_cell.angle_beta   90.00
_cell.angle_gamma   90.00
#
_symmetry.space_group_name_H-M   'P 1'
#
loop_
_entity.id
_entity.type
_entity.pdbx_description
1 polymer ?
#
loop_
_entity_poly.entity_id
_entity_poly.type
_entity_poly.pdbx_seq_one_letter_code
_entity_poly.pdbx_strand_id
1 'polypeptide(L)'
;MNPYPSRSIARATIAAWLMCQGTVIAGMPMVTLTDVGRMRLSTVSFFLLLILLSAAGIRSLWNGLRSDFPQLPEISFCTSVRGVLLWGIMFVVVLTMISGARELMTPGAWVKKGLTYQLAEESDAADQKTQGQQIADEVQRQIAFQAERMSRLQQLHVVLLDWAGRHGDWPDQEQFLELPEVIRTMPGDFPAPYLYRTEIPKPQSSASEDLSVDAPFLVIEPLIFDGQVQLALDAAGMVRQLRNTP
;
A
#
# COMPACT_ATOMS: atom_id res chain seq x y z
N MET A 1 -55.25 -56.19 -9.49
CA MET A 1 -54.63 -55.36 -10.54
C MET A 1 -55.03 -53.91 -10.32
N ASN A 2 -54.06 -53.09 -9.91
CA ASN A 2 -54.11 -51.61 -10.00
C ASN A 2 -53.35 -51.25 -11.31
N PRO A 3 -53.61 -50.12 -12.01
CA PRO A 3 -53.26 -48.82 -11.43
C PRO A 3 -54.15 -47.62 -11.81
N TYR A 4 -54.18 -46.64 -10.90
CA TYR A 4 -54.37 -45.21 -11.18
C TYR A 4 -53.19 -44.64 -11.99
N PRO A 5 -53.41 -43.61 -12.84
CA PRO A 5 -52.77 -42.33 -12.53
C PRO A 5 -53.53 -41.09 -13.02
N SER A 6 -53.56 -40.01 -12.24
CA SER A 6 -53.24 -38.67 -12.78
C SER A 6 -52.77 -37.73 -11.66
N ARG A 7 -51.46 -37.41 -11.69
CA ARG A 7 -50.83 -36.33 -10.92
C ARG A 7 -50.42 -35.27 -11.92
N SER A 8 -51.29 -34.30 -12.20
CA SER A 8 -51.02 -33.21 -13.16
C SER A 8 -51.20 -31.80 -12.59
N ILE A 9 -51.40 -31.63 -11.28
CA ILE A 9 -51.69 -30.30 -10.69
C ILE A 9 -50.46 -29.65 -10.02
N ALA A 10 -49.36 -30.39 -9.82
CA ALA A 10 -48.21 -29.90 -9.05
C ALA A 10 -47.21 -29.00 -9.81
N ARG A 11 -47.49 -28.57 -11.06
CA ARG A 11 -46.56 -27.77 -11.87
C ARG A 11 -46.98 -26.32 -12.13
N ALA A 12 -48.17 -25.90 -11.69
CA ALA A 12 -48.69 -24.56 -12.01
C ALA A 12 -48.40 -23.47 -10.95
N THR A 13 -47.88 -23.80 -9.77
CA THR A 13 -47.74 -22.83 -8.67
C THR A 13 -46.42 -22.06 -8.64
N ILE A 14 -45.41 -22.44 -9.44
CA ILE A 14 -44.10 -21.75 -9.45
C ILE A 14 -44.11 -20.48 -10.33
N ALA A 15 -44.95 -20.41 -11.36
CA ALA A 15 -45.00 -19.25 -12.27
C ALA A 15 -45.73 -18.03 -11.68
N ALA A 16 -46.67 -18.23 -10.75
CA ALA A 16 -47.47 -17.15 -10.18
C ALA A 16 -46.70 -16.30 -9.15
N TRP A 17 -45.56 -16.79 -8.62
CA TRP A 17 -44.77 -16.09 -7.61
C TRP A 17 -43.74 -15.11 -8.21
N LEU A 18 -43.50 -15.13 -9.53
CA LEU A 18 -42.51 -14.28 -10.18
C LEU A 18 -43.06 -12.93 -10.70
N MET A 19 -44.37 -12.69 -10.67
CA MET A 19 -44.97 -11.52 -11.31
C MET A 19 -45.50 -10.42 -10.37
N CYS A 20 -45.18 -10.48 -9.07
CA CYS A 20 -45.62 -9.46 -8.10
C CYS A 20 -44.42 -8.76 -7.45
N GLN A 21 -43.60 -8.07 -8.26
CA GLN A 21 -42.55 -7.16 -7.77
C GLN A 21 -42.73 -5.81 -8.49
N GLY A 22 -43.71 -5.04 -8.04
CA GLY A 22 -43.97 -3.70 -8.54
C GLY A 22 -44.55 -2.83 -7.42
N THR A 23 -43.72 -2.36 -6.51
CA THR A 23 -44.11 -1.33 -5.53
C THR A 23 -43.66 0.04 -6.01
N VAL A 24 -44.66 0.89 -6.19
CA VAL A 24 -44.57 2.31 -6.51
C VAL A 24 -43.85 3.06 -5.38
N ILE A 25 -42.84 3.84 -5.77
CA ILE A 25 -42.03 4.70 -4.89
C ILE A 25 -42.77 6.03 -4.68
N ALA A 26 -43.30 6.22 -3.47
CA ALA A 26 -43.78 7.52 -2.98
C ALA A 26 -42.85 7.97 -1.84
N GLY A 27 -42.28 9.18 -1.98
CA GLY A 27 -41.22 9.76 -1.17
C GLY A 27 -41.56 10.06 0.30
N MET A 28 -41.93 9.04 1.08
CA MET A 28 -41.81 9.10 2.53
C MET A 28 -40.36 8.72 2.93
N PRO A 29 -39.69 9.47 3.83
CA PRO A 29 -38.41 9.06 4.38
C PRO A 29 -38.62 7.80 5.23
N MET A 30 -38.50 6.64 4.58
CA MET A 30 -38.58 5.34 5.22
C MET A 30 -37.31 5.22 6.07
N VAL A 31 -37.47 5.00 7.38
CA VAL A 31 -36.38 4.65 8.29
C VAL A 31 -35.85 3.29 7.84
N THR A 32 -34.92 3.33 6.88
CA THR A 32 -34.26 2.15 6.36
C THR A 32 -33.49 1.54 7.51
N LEU A 33 -33.79 0.28 7.86
CA LEU A 33 -32.87 -0.58 8.61
C LEU A 33 -31.47 -0.28 8.06
N THR A 34 -30.62 0.25 8.92
CA THR A 34 -29.24 0.64 8.62
C THR A 34 -28.62 -0.40 7.69
N ASP A 35 -27.87 0.02 6.68
CA ASP A 35 -27.32 -0.88 5.65
C ASP A 35 -26.68 -2.16 6.24
N VAL A 36 -26.12 -2.02 7.45
CA VAL A 36 -25.61 -3.09 8.32
C VAL A 36 -26.67 -4.16 8.63
N GLY A 37 -27.89 -3.78 9.00
CA GLY A 37 -29.00 -4.69 9.27
C GLY A 37 -29.42 -5.46 8.01
N ARG A 38 -29.45 -4.80 6.85
CA ARG A 38 -29.75 -5.45 5.56
C ARG A 38 -28.70 -6.49 5.20
N MET A 39 -27.42 -6.14 5.35
CA MET A 39 -26.30 -7.04 5.08
C MET A 39 -26.29 -8.25 6.02
N ARG A 40 -26.60 -8.04 7.31
CA ARG A 40 -26.72 -9.15 8.28
C ARG A 40 -27.90 -10.06 7.95
N LEU A 41 -29.04 -9.50 7.57
CA LEU A 41 -30.23 -10.28 7.20
C LEU A 41 -29.94 -11.17 5.99
N SER A 42 -29.28 -10.65 4.95
CA SER A 42 -28.91 -11.46 3.78
C SER A 42 -27.99 -12.62 4.14
N THR A 43 -27.02 -12.39 5.02
CA THR A 43 -26.10 -13.44 5.50
C THR A 43 -26.85 -14.51 6.29
N VAL A 44 -27.76 -14.11 7.19
CA VAL A 44 -28.58 -15.06 7.96
C VAL A 44 -29.50 -15.87 7.03
N SER A 45 -30.14 -15.25 6.05
CA SER A 45 -30.99 -15.93 5.08
C SER A 45 -30.20 -16.93 4.22
N PHE A 46 -29.02 -16.55 3.74
CA PHE A 46 -28.14 -17.45 3.00
C PHE A 46 -27.71 -18.66 3.84
N PHE A 47 -27.33 -18.43 5.10
CA PHE A 47 -26.93 -19.49 6.01
C PHE A 47 -28.08 -20.47 6.32
N LEU A 48 -29.29 -19.94 6.56
CA LEU A 48 -30.49 -20.76 6.75
C LEU A 48 -30.79 -21.60 5.51
N LEU A 49 -30.69 -21.03 4.32
CA LEU A 49 -30.89 -21.75 3.06
C LEU A 49 -29.87 -22.89 2.92
N LEU A 50 -28.60 -22.64 3.25
CA LEU A 50 -27.54 -23.65 3.20
C LEU A 50 -27.77 -24.78 4.20
N ILE A 51 -28.25 -24.49 5.41
CA ILE A 51 -28.65 -25.50 6.41
C ILE A 51 -29.82 -26.35 5.88
N LEU A 52 -30.83 -25.72 5.31
CA LEU A 52 -31.98 -26.45 4.76
C LEU A 52 -31.56 -27.33 3.57
N LEU A 53 -30.65 -26.85 2.72
CA LEU A 53 -30.13 -27.58 1.57
C LEU A 53 -29.28 -28.78 2.02
N SER A 54 -28.41 -28.61 3.02
CA SER A 54 -27.60 -29.71 3.55
C SER A 54 -28.45 -30.77 4.26
N ALA A 55 -29.45 -30.35 5.04
CA ALA A 55 -30.42 -31.26 5.65
C ALA A 55 -31.23 -32.04 4.59
N ALA A 56 -31.63 -31.38 3.51
CA ALA A 56 -32.28 -32.03 2.37
C ALA A 56 -31.34 -33.04 1.69
N GLY A 57 -30.06 -32.71 1.53
CA GLY A 57 -29.03 -33.62 1.00
C GLY A 57 -28.86 -34.87 1.85
N ILE A 58 -28.71 -34.72 3.17
CA ILE A 58 -28.60 -35.85 4.11
C ILE A 58 -29.86 -36.71 4.08
N ARG A 59 -31.04 -36.09 4.07
CA ARG A 59 -32.30 -36.82 3.95
C ARG A 59 -32.35 -37.61 2.64
N SER A 60 -31.98 -37.00 1.52
CA SER A 60 -32.01 -37.64 0.20
C SER A 60 -31.02 -38.80 0.14
N LEU A 61 -29.82 -38.62 0.70
CA LEU A 61 -28.80 -39.65 0.71
C LEU A 61 -29.21 -40.84 1.61
N TRP A 62 -29.76 -40.55 2.80
CA TRP A 62 -30.23 -41.58 3.71
C TRP A 62 -31.40 -42.38 3.14
N ASN A 63 -32.38 -41.68 2.58
CA ASN A 63 -33.52 -42.32 1.94
C ASN A 63 -33.13 -43.03 0.64
N GLY A 64 -32.07 -42.59 -0.04
CA GLY A 64 -31.44 -43.31 -1.14
C GLY A 64 -30.83 -44.63 -0.68
N LEU A 65 -30.00 -44.61 0.36
CA LEU A 65 -29.39 -45.82 0.95
C LEU A 65 -30.43 -46.82 1.45
N ARG A 66 -31.56 -46.33 1.96
CA ARG A 66 -32.66 -47.20 2.39
C ARG A 66 -33.23 -48.06 1.26
N SER A 67 -33.12 -47.62 0.00
CA SER A 67 -33.51 -48.43 -1.15
C SER A 67 -32.73 -49.75 -1.20
N ASP A 68 -31.46 -49.71 -0.79
CA ASP A 68 -30.57 -50.87 -0.81
C ASP A 68 -30.61 -51.65 0.51
N PHE A 69 -31.00 -51.01 1.61
CA PHE A 69 -31.07 -51.60 2.96
C PHE A 69 -32.44 -51.38 3.62
N PRO A 70 -33.41 -52.29 3.44
CA PRO A 70 -34.78 -52.12 3.92
C PRO A 70 -34.93 -52.14 5.44
N GLN A 71 -33.90 -52.54 6.20
CA GLN A 71 -33.90 -52.51 7.66
C GLN A 71 -33.69 -51.10 8.24
N LEU A 72 -33.33 -50.09 7.43
CA LEU A 72 -33.05 -48.73 7.92
C LEU A 72 -34.34 -47.93 8.19
N PRO A 73 -34.42 -47.19 9.31
CA PRO A 73 -35.56 -46.34 9.64
C PRO A 73 -35.65 -45.11 8.72
N GLU A 74 -36.88 -44.65 8.47
CA GLU A 74 -37.13 -43.41 7.72
C GLU A 74 -36.76 -42.18 8.54
N ILE A 75 -35.97 -41.29 7.95
CA ILE A 75 -35.63 -40.01 8.57
C ILE A 75 -36.58 -38.93 8.05
N SER A 76 -37.32 -38.31 8.98
CA SER A 76 -38.15 -37.13 8.69
C SER A 76 -37.27 -35.90 8.44
N PHE A 77 -37.74 -34.93 7.66
CA PHE A 77 -36.97 -33.71 7.39
C PHE A 77 -36.58 -32.96 8.68
N CYS A 78 -37.49 -32.89 9.65
CA CYS A 78 -37.21 -32.29 10.96
C CYS A 78 -36.09 -33.03 11.70
N THR A 79 -36.03 -34.35 11.57
CA THR A 79 -34.94 -35.17 12.15
C THR A 79 -33.61 -34.86 11.46
N SER A 80 -33.58 -34.72 10.14
CA SER A 80 -32.36 -34.33 9.40
C SER A 80 -31.88 -32.93 9.78
N VAL A 81 -32.78 -31.95 9.88
CA VAL A 81 -32.43 -30.58 10.31
C VAL A 81 -31.86 -30.58 11.73
N ARG A 82 -32.49 -31.31 12.67
CA ARG A 82 -31.95 -31.48 14.03
C ARG A 82 -30.55 -32.11 14.03
N GLY A 83 -30.33 -33.13 13.21
CA GLY A 83 -29.02 -33.76 13.06
C GLY A 83 -27.96 -32.79 12.57
N VAL A 84 -28.23 -32.04 11.51
CA VAL A 84 -27.31 -31.01 10.97
C VAL A 84 -27.01 -29.93 12.01
N LEU A 85 -28.04 -29.46 12.73
CA LEU A 85 -27.89 -28.41 13.72
C LEU A 85 -27.05 -28.88 14.92
N LEU A 86 -27.31 -30.09 15.42
CA LEU A 86 -26.52 -30.71 16.49
C LEU A 86 -25.06 -30.89 16.07
N TRP A 87 -24.83 -31.38 14.85
CA TRP A 87 -23.49 -31.56 14.30
C TRP A 87 -22.77 -30.22 14.13
N GLY A 88 -23.46 -29.20 13.61
CA GLY A 88 -22.94 -27.84 13.50
C GLY A 88 -22.51 -27.25 14.85
N ILE A 89 -23.36 -27.38 15.89
CA ILE A 89 -23.02 -26.92 17.25
C ILE A 89 -21.78 -27.68 17.78
N MET A 90 -21.73 -29.00 17.61
CA MET A 90 -20.57 -29.79 18.01
C MET A 90 -19.27 -29.27 17.35
N PHE A 91 -19.31 -28.98 16.05
CA PHE A 91 -18.17 -28.40 15.33
C PHE A 91 -17.79 -27.02 15.85
N VAL A 92 -18.76 -26.15 16.12
CA VAL A 92 -18.50 -24.83 16.70
C VAL A 92 -17.78 -24.97 18.04
N VAL A 93 -18.22 -25.88 18.91
CA VAL A 93 -17.55 -26.14 20.20
C VAL A 93 -16.11 -26.61 19.99
N VAL A 94 -15.88 -27.56 19.09
CA VAL A 94 -14.53 -28.06 18.78
C VAL A 94 -13.64 -26.97 18.21
N LEU A 95 -14.12 -26.18 17.24
CA LEU A 95 -13.36 -25.07 16.65
C LEU A 95 -13.06 -23.98 17.67
N THR A 96 -13.98 -23.72 18.60
CA THR A 96 -13.77 -22.80 19.71
C THR A 96 -12.69 -23.32 20.65
N MET A 97 -12.70 -24.61 20.98
CA MET A 97 -11.66 -25.23 21.82
C MET A 97 -10.28 -25.21 21.16
N ILE A 98 -10.20 -25.50 19.86
CA ILE A 98 -8.93 -25.43 19.09
C ILE A 98 -8.41 -23.99 19.05
N SER A 99 -9.30 -23.01 18.82
CA SER A 99 -8.93 -21.60 18.83
C SER A 99 -8.47 -21.15 20.21
N GLY A 100 -9.16 -21.57 21.27
CA GLY A 100 -8.77 -21.28 22.66
C GLY A 100 -7.44 -21.92 23.05
N ALA A 101 -7.15 -23.15 22.61
CA ALA A 101 -5.84 -23.78 22.82
C ALA A 101 -4.73 -23.02 22.10
N ARG A 102 -4.98 -22.54 20.88
CA ARG A 102 -4.02 -21.69 20.13
C ARG A 102 -3.72 -20.40 20.89
N GLU A 103 -4.74 -19.74 21.44
CA GLU A 103 -4.56 -18.51 22.22
C GLU A 103 -3.76 -18.74 23.51
N LEU A 104 -3.92 -19.90 24.15
CA LEU A 104 -3.09 -20.29 25.30
C LEU A 104 -1.63 -20.57 24.92
N MET A 105 -1.37 -21.07 23.71
CA MET A 105 -0.02 -21.38 23.24
C MET A 105 0.75 -20.16 22.72
N THR A 106 0.09 -19.04 22.44
CA THR A 106 0.72 -17.78 22.01
C THR A 106 0.44 -16.64 23.00
N PRO A 107 0.98 -16.71 24.23
CA PRO A 107 0.83 -15.62 25.18
C PRO A 107 1.44 -14.33 24.57
N GLY A 108 0.65 -13.27 24.47
CA GLY A 108 1.07 -11.99 23.89
C GLY A 108 0.68 -11.75 22.42
N ALA A 109 -0.05 -12.67 21.77
CA ALA A 109 -0.48 -12.47 20.38
C ALA A 109 -1.44 -11.28 20.18
N TRP A 110 -2.17 -10.88 21.22
CA TRP A 110 -3.10 -9.75 21.19
C TRP A 110 -2.50 -8.55 21.91
N VAL A 111 -2.23 -7.48 21.17
CA VAL A 111 -1.74 -6.21 21.72
C VAL A 111 -2.84 -5.17 21.62
N LYS A 112 -3.03 -4.41 22.71
CA LYS A 112 -4.02 -3.32 22.73
C LYS A 112 -3.47 -2.13 21.93
N LYS A 113 -4.10 -1.81 20.79
CA LYS A 113 -3.76 -0.65 19.95
C LYS A 113 -4.96 0.31 19.94
N GLY A 114 -4.89 1.37 20.75
CA GLY A 114 -6.00 2.32 20.93
C GLY A 114 -7.21 1.70 21.65
N LEU A 115 -8.38 1.72 20.99
CA LEU A 115 -9.66 1.18 21.50
C LEU A 115 -9.90 -0.30 21.17
N THR A 116 -9.08 -0.90 20.30
CA THR A 116 -9.26 -2.28 19.81
C THR A 116 -8.03 -3.15 20.08
N TYR A 117 -8.23 -4.46 20.15
CA TYR A 117 -7.14 -5.44 20.20
C TYR A 117 -6.81 -5.87 18.77
N GLN A 118 -5.53 -5.90 18.43
CA GLN A 118 -5.04 -6.38 17.13
C GLN A 118 -3.99 -7.46 17.35
N LEU A 119 -3.82 -8.35 16.36
CA LEU A 119 -2.72 -9.31 16.36
C LEU A 119 -1.39 -8.56 16.23
N ALA A 120 -0.41 -8.92 17.05
CA ALA A 120 0.91 -8.28 17.08
C ALA A 120 1.58 -8.23 15.70
N GLU A 121 1.53 -9.35 14.96
CA GLU A 121 2.15 -9.48 13.63
C GLU A 121 1.57 -8.52 12.58
N GLU A 122 0.26 -8.25 12.64
CA GLU A 122 -0.42 -7.40 11.66
C GLU A 122 -0.20 -5.91 11.97
N SER A 123 -0.10 -5.55 13.26
CA SER A 123 0.30 -4.21 13.70
C SER A 123 1.72 -3.89 13.24
N ASP A 124 2.66 -4.81 13.49
CA ASP A 124 4.07 -4.58 13.17
C ASP A 124 4.31 -4.61 11.65
N ALA A 125 3.65 -5.49 10.91
CA ALA A 125 3.79 -5.56 9.45
C ALA A 125 3.13 -4.36 8.73
N ALA A 126 2.01 -3.83 9.23
CA ALA A 126 1.37 -2.65 8.64
C ALA A 126 2.17 -1.37 8.92
N ASP A 127 2.71 -1.22 10.12
CA ASP A 127 3.57 -0.09 10.49
C ASP A 127 4.91 -0.14 9.73
N GLN A 128 5.50 -1.34 9.57
CA GLN A 128 6.74 -1.52 8.80
C GLN A 128 6.56 -1.30 7.29
N LYS A 129 5.45 -1.75 6.68
CA LYS A 129 5.18 -1.47 5.26
C LYS A 129 5.01 0.02 5.00
N THR A 130 4.30 0.72 5.88
CA THR A 130 4.08 2.16 5.76
C THR A 130 5.40 2.94 5.91
N GLN A 131 6.23 2.57 6.90
CA GLN A 131 7.54 3.20 7.08
C GLN A 131 8.52 2.88 5.95
N GLY A 132 8.60 1.62 5.50
CA GLY A 132 9.48 1.22 4.41
C GLY A 132 9.17 1.95 3.10
N GLN A 133 7.88 2.17 2.81
CA GLN A 133 7.47 2.91 1.63
C GLN A 133 7.75 4.42 1.74
N GLN A 134 7.54 5.02 2.92
CA GLN A 134 7.90 6.42 3.17
C GLN A 134 9.41 6.67 3.06
N ILE A 135 10.24 5.74 3.59
CA ILE A 135 11.69 5.83 3.49
C ILE A 135 12.14 5.70 2.02
N ALA A 136 11.56 4.77 1.27
CA ALA A 136 11.88 4.59 -0.15
C ALA A 136 11.54 5.85 -0.98
N ASP A 137 10.37 6.43 -0.75
CA ASP A 137 9.95 7.67 -1.43
C ASP A 137 10.87 8.85 -1.08
N GLU A 138 11.28 8.97 0.18
CA GLU A 138 12.19 10.02 0.64
C GLU A 138 13.58 9.86 0.04
N VAL A 139 14.15 8.64 0.05
CA VAL A 139 15.45 8.37 -0.58
C VAL A 139 15.41 8.66 -2.08
N GLN A 140 14.32 8.30 -2.76
CA GLN A 140 14.17 8.57 -4.19
C GLN A 140 14.14 10.08 -4.49
N ARG A 141 13.48 10.89 -3.64
CA ARG A 141 13.50 12.36 -3.75
C ARG A 141 14.90 12.91 -3.56
N GLN A 142 15.64 12.41 -2.58
CA GLN A 142 17.02 12.84 -2.32
C GLN A 142 17.95 12.52 -3.49
N ILE A 143 17.84 11.33 -4.08
CA ILE A 143 18.64 10.93 -5.26
C ILE A 143 18.30 11.83 -6.45
N ALA A 144 17.01 12.05 -6.73
CA ALA A 144 16.57 12.90 -7.83
C ALA A 144 17.07 14.34 -7.67
N PHE A 145 16.99 14.88 -6.45
CA PHE A 145 17.48 16.21 -6.12
C PHE A 145 18.99 16.36 -6.30
N GLN A 146 19.78 15.37 -5.85
CA GLN A 146 21.23 15.35 -6.05
C GLN A 146 21.61 15.28 -7.53
N ALA A 147 20.91 14.45 -8.30
CA ALA A 147 21.12 14.34 -9.75
C ALA A 147 20.85 15.67 -10.46
N GLU A 148 19.80 16.40 -10.06
CA GLU A 148 19.50 17.72 -10.62
C GLU A 148 20.61 18.73 -10.33
N ARG A 149 21.09 18.81 -9.08
CA ARG A 149 22.21 19.70 -8.70
C ARG A 149 23.47 19.42 -9.51
N MET A 150 23.85 18.14 -9.65
CA MET A 150 25.00 17.73 -10.47
C MET A 150 24.83 18.13 -11.94
N SER A 151 23.65 17.90 -12.51
CA SER A 151 23.35 18.28 -13.90
C SER A 151 23.44 19.79 -14.11
N ARG A 152 23.02 20.60 -13.13
CA ARG A 152 23.08 22.07 -13.20
C ARG A 152 24.53 22.57 -13.20
N LEU A 153 25.38 22.02 -12.33
CA LEU A 153 26.80 22.37 -12.31
C LEU A 153 27.51 21.98 -13.62
N GLN A 154 27.15 20.85 -14.22
CA GLN A 154 27.66 20.46 -15.54
C GLN A 154 27.23 21.42 -16.65
N GLN A 155 25.96 21.85 -16.64
CA GLN A 155 25.48 22.87 -17.60
C GLN A 155 26.22 24.19 -17.41
N LEU A 156 26.42 24.63 -16.17
CA LEU A 156 27.19 25.82 -15.86
C LEU A 156 28.63 25.70 -16.36
N HIS A 157 29.27 24.55 -16.20
CA HIS A 157 30.61 24.31 -16.74
C HIS A 157 30.68 24.49 -18.26
N VAL A 158 29.70 23.95 -19.00
CA VAL A 158 29.65 24.10 -20.47
C VAL A 158 29.53 25.57 -20.88
N VAL A 159 28.72 26.35 -20.17
CA VAL A 159 28.58 27.80 -20.42
C VAL A 159 29.88 28.54 -20.13
N LEU A 160 30.56 28.21 -19.04
CA LEU A 160 31.85 28.81 -18.69
C LEU A 160 32.94 28.45 -19.70
N LEU A 161 32.94 27.21 -20.22
CA LEU A 161 33.85 26.79 -21.29
C LEU A 161 33.61 27.53 -22.61
N ASP A 162 32.35 27.68 -23.03
CA ASP A 162 31.99 28.46 -24.23
C ASP A 162 32.43 29.92 -24.08
N TRP A 163 32.26 30.50 -22.89
CA TRP A 163 32.76 31.85 -22.59
C TRP A 163 34.27 31.95 -22.74
N ALA A 164 35.03 31.04 -22.11
CA ALA A 164 36.48 31.01 -22.17
C ALA A 164 36.99 30.79 -23.60
N GLY A 165 36.30 29.98 -24.40
CA GLY A 165 36.61 29.78 -25.82
C GLY A 165 36.46 31.05 -26.66
N ARG A 166 35.55 31.96 -26.28
CA ARG A 166 35.31 33.23 -26.99
C ARG A 166 36.20 34.37 -26.52
N HIS A 167 36.49 34.44 -25.22
CA HIS A 167 37.19 35.57 -24.60
C HIS A 167 38.66 35.29 -24.25
N GLY A 168 39.08 34.01 -24.30
CA GLY A 168 40.45 33.58 -24.01
C GLY A 168 40.75 33.38 -22.52
N ASP A 169 39.85 33.77 -21.62
CA ASP A 169 39.96 33.60 -20.17
C ASP A 169 38.57 33.34 -19.54
N TRP A 170 38.55 32.90 -18.28
CA TRP A 170 37.33 32.73 -17.49
C TRP A 170 36.67 34.09 -17.21
N PRO A 171 35.32 34.15 -17.05
CA PRO A 171 34.66 35.41 -16.74
C PRO A 171 35.12 35.97 -15.39
N ASP A 172 35.15 37.29 -15.24
CA ASP A 172 35.29 37.92 -13.91
C ASP A 172 33.97 37.86 -13.13
N GLN A 173 33.96 38.25 -11.85
CA GLN A 173 32.75 38.18 -11.02
C GLN A 173 31.58 38.99 -11.60
N GLU A 174 31.84 40.17 -12.14
CA GLU A 174 30.81 41.02 -12.76
C GLU A 174 30.26 40.36 -14.04
N GLN A 175 31.13 39.81 -14.88
CA GLN A 175 30.76 39.11 -16.11
C GLN A 175 30.00 37.82 -15.83
N PHE A 176 30.36 37.11 -14.75
CA PHE A 176 29.59 35.96 -14.30
C PHE A 176 28.15 36.36 -14.00
N LEU A 177 27.91 37.49 -13.32
CA LEU A 177 26.55 37.96 -13.02
C LEU A 177 25.72 38.29 -14.28
N GLU A 178 26.33 38.51 -15.43
CA GLU A 178 25.63 38.71 -16.71
C GLU A 178 25.07 37.40 -17.30
N LEU A 179 25.54 36.23 -16.84
CA LEU A 179 25.01 34.94 -17.29
C LEU A 179 23.52 34.79 -16.93
N PRO A 180 22.76 33.96 -17.67
CA PRO A 180 21.36 33.69 -17.36
C PRO A 180 21.15 33.23 -15.92
N GLU A 181 20.21 33.86 -15.21
CA GLU A 181 19.93 33.58 -13.79
C GLU A 181 19.59 32.10 -13.54
N VAL A 182 18.91 31.46 -14.48
CA VAL A 182 18.54 30.03 -14.43
C VAL A 182 19.76 29.10 -14.30
N ILE A 183 20.93 29.51 -14.82
CA ILE A 183 22.16 28.70 -14.81
C ILE A 183 23.03 29.07 -13.60
N ARG A 184 22.88 30.28 -13.07
CA ARG A 184 23.60 30.77 -11.89
C ARG A 184 22.94 30.43 -10.56
N THR A 185 21.74 29.87 -10.60
CA THR A 185 20.96 29.56 -9.41
C THR A 185 20.88 28.04 -9.22
N MET A 186 21.14 27.61 -7.99
CA MET A 186 21.02 26.23 -7.58
C MET A 186 19.54 25.77 -7.65
N PRO A 187 19.25 24.58 -8.18
CA PRO A 187 17.90 24.04 -8.19
C PRO A 187 17.46 23.61 -6.78
N GLY A 188 16.17 23.70 -6.49
CA GLY A 188 15.57 23.24 -5.24
C GLY A 188 14.49 24.17 -4.69
N ASP A 189 13.95 23.81 -3.53
CA ASP A 189 12.93 24.60 -2.82
C ASP A 189 13.45 25.97 -2.36
N PHE A 190 14.76 26.07 -2.17
CA PHE A 190 15.47 27.29 -1.78
C PHE A 190 16.51 27.64 -2.86
N PRO A 191 16.08 28.24 -3.98
CA PRO A 191 16.99 28.63 -5.03
C PRO A 191 17.95 29.70 -4.51
N ALA A 192 19.24 29.49 -4.73
CA ALA A 192 20.26 30.44 -4.32
C ALA A 192 21.38 30.54 -5.36
N PRO A 193 21.98 31.71 -5.53
CA PRO A 193 23.04 31.90 -6.51
C PRO A 193 24.29 31.10 -6.10
N TYR A 194 24.94 30.47 -7.08
CA TYR A 194 26.24 29.87 -6.89
C TYR A 194 27.30 30.93 -6.56
N LEU A 195 28.27 30.56 -5.72
CA LEU A 195 29.40 31.39 -5.36
C LEU A 195 30.52 31.17 -6.39
N TYR A 196 30.87 32.22 -7.13
CA TYR A 196 31.92 32.17 -8.14
C TYR A 196 33.23 32.75 -7.59
N ARG A 197 34.36 32.10 -7.87
CA ARG A 197 35.70 32.53 -7.45
C ARG A 197 36.62 32.68 -8.67
N THR A 198 37.06 33.91 -8.92
CA THR A 198 37.97 34.28 -10.01
C THR A 198 39.44 33.97 -9.71
N GLU A 199 39.84 34.03 -8.44
CA GLU A 199 41.21 33.76 -8.02
C GLU A 199 41.41 32.26 -7.77
N ILE A 200 41.89 31.55 -8.80
CA ILE A 200 42.43 30.19 -8.65
C ILE A 200 43.79 30.31 -7.94
N PRO A 201 43.94 29.83 -6.68
CA PRO A 201 45.25 29.83 -6.03
C PRO A 201 46.20 28.97 -6.86
N LYS A 202 47.36 29.50 -7.26
CA LYS A 202 48.42 28.68 -7.88
C LYS A 202 48.79 27.59 -6.88
N PRO A 203 48.85 26.30 -7.29
CA PRO A 203 49.17 25.21 -6.37
C PRO A 203 50.54 25.49 -5.75
N GLN A 204 50.56 25.73 -4.44
CA GLN A 204 51.81 25.84 -3.72
C GLN A 204 52.44 24.44 -3.71
N SER A 205 53.59 24.31 -4.37
CA SER A 205 54.35 23.07 -4.51
C SER A 205 54.98 22.64 -3.18
N SER A 206 54.16 22.22 -2.22
CA SER A 206 54.60 21.48 -1.04
C SER A 206 53.65 20.31 -0.82
N ALA A 207 54.18 19.11 -1.04
CA ALA A 207 53.51 17.85 -0.85
C ALA A 207 53.03 17.69 0.60
N SER A 208 51.72 17.76 0.79
CA SER A 208 51.02 17.08 1.89
C SER A 208 49.72 16.55 1.32
N GLU A 209 49.62 15.23 1.29
CA GLU A 209 48.56 14.40 0.71
C GLU A 209 47.30 14.42 1.58
N ASP A 210 46.89 15.60 2.07
CA ASP A 210 45.62 15.81 2.74
C ASP A 210 44.65 16.43 1.74
N LEU A 211 43.73 15.60 1.26
CA LEU A 211 42.73 15.89 0.24
C LEU A 211 41.60 16.79 0.76
N SER A 212 41.92 17.84 1.52
CA SER A 212 40.93 18.76 2.10
C SER A 212 41.35 20.22 1.91
N VAL A 213 40.49 20.97 1.23
CA VAL A 213 40.37 22.45 1.23
C VAL A 213 41.07 23.24 0.09
N ASP A 214 42.18 22.79 -0.51
CA ASP A 214 42.95 23.67 -1.44
C ASP A 214 42.85 23.36 -2.96
N ALA A 215 41.83 22.62 -3.41
CA ALA A 215 41.61 22.50 -4.84
C ALA A 215 41.03 23.81 -5.42
N PRO A 216 41.47 24.28 -6.60
CA PRO A 216 40.98 25.51 -7.19
C PRO A 216 39.56 25.31 -7.75
N PHE A 217 38.58 25.53 -6.89
CA PHE A 217 37.17 25.52 -7.28
C PHE A 217 36.80 26.84 -7.94
N LEU A 218 36.14 26.75 -9.09
CA LEU A 218 35.66 27.89 -9.86
C LEU A 218 34.28 28.33 -9.37
N VAL A 219 33.44 27.36 -9.02
CA VAL A 219 32.08 27.58 -8.53
C VAL A 219 31.80 26.71 -7.31
N ILE A 220 31.18 27.26 -6.27
CA ILE A 220 30.82 26.58 -5.04
C ILE A 220 29.34 26.81 -4.74
N GLU A 221 28.61 25.78 -4.32
CA GLU A 221 27.25 25.94 -3.82
C GLU A 221 27.21 26.69 -2.49
N PRO A 222 26.22 27.57 -2.25
CA PRO A 222 26.08 28.24 -0.96
C PRO A 222 25.73 27.23 0.15
N LEU A 223 26.25 27.46 1.36
CA LEU A 223 26.02 26.60 2.53
C LEU A 223 24.63 26.89 3.13
N ILE A 224 23.57 26.37 2.50
CA ILE A 224 22.17 26.65 2.89
C ILE A 224 21.54 25.47 3.63
N PHE A 225 22.08 24.26 3.44
CA PHE A 225 21.55 23.04 4.01
C PHE A 225 22.46 22.54 5.13
N ASP A 226 21.97 22.64 6.37
CA ASP A 226 22.63 22.06 7.53
C ASP A 226 22.74 20.53 7.36
N GLY A 227 23.96 20.00 7.39
CA GLY A 227 24.23 18.56 7.23
C GLY A 227 24.20 17.97 5.81
N GLN A 228 23.97 18.75 4.74
CA GLN A 228 24.12 18.23 3.38
C GLN A 228 25.53 18.42 2.82
N VAL A 229 25.90 17.52 1.89
CA VAL A 229 27.14 17.59 1.13
C VAL A 229 27.06 18.78 0.18
N GLN A 230 28.02 19.69 0.30
CA GLN A 230 28.16 20.86 -0.59
C GLN A 230 28.87 20.41 -1.87
N LEU A 231 28.40 20.85 -3.04
CA LEU A 231 29.07 20.56 -4.31
C LEU A 231 29.89 21.77 -4.78
N ALA A 232 31.02 21.48 -5.40
CA ALA A 232 31.87 22.47 -6.05
C ALA A 232 32.29 21.99 -7.43
N LEU A 233 32.41 22.92 -8.38
CA LEU A 233 32.90 22.70 -9.72
C LEU A 233 34.33 23.21 -9.82
N ASP A 234 35.26 22.35 -10.24
CA ASP A 234 36.63 22.75 -10.51
C ASP A 234 36.83 23.27 -11.94
N ALA A 235 37.97 23.93 -12.19
CA ALA A 235 38.31 24.45 -13.52
C ALA A 235 38.46 23.35 -14.58
N ALA A 236 38.66 22.09 -14.18
CA ALA A 236 38.73 20.94 -15.08
C ALA A 236 37.34 20.37 -15.44
N GLY A 237 36.27 20.91 -14.87
CA GLY A 237 34.89 20.47 -15.13
C GLY A 237 34.40 19.34 -14.26
N MET A 238 35.15 18.96 -13.24
CA MET A 238 34.74 17.92 -12.31
C MET A 238 33.94 18.50 -11.16
N VAL A 239 32.79 17.89 -10.88
CA VAL A 239 31.97 18.20 -9.71
C VAL A 239 32.48 17.37 -8.53
N ARG A 240 32.91 18.04 -7.46
CA ARG A 240 33.41 17.42 -6.24
C ARG A 240 32.49 17.70 -5.06
N GLN A 241 32.40 16.72 -4.17
CA GLN A 241 31.72 16.84 -2.89
C GLN A 241 32.68 17.43 -1.86
N LEU A 242 32.36 18.60 -1.34
CA LEU A 242 33.06 19.20 -0.20
C LEU A 242 32.49 18.59 1.08
N ARG A 243 33.36 17.89 1.80
CA ARG A 243 33.05 17.40 3.15
C ARG A 243 33.21 18.59 4.08
N ASN A 244 32.09 19.13 4.57
CA ASN A 244 32.13 20.12 5.66
C ASN A 244 32.67 19.42 6.91
N THR A 245 33.90 19.74 7.29
CA THR A 245 34.36 19.49 8.66
C THR A 245 33.70 20.54 9.57
N PRO A 246 33.09 20.13 10.69
CA PRO A 246 32.48 21.05 11.65
C PRO A 246 33.52 22.00 12.27
#